data_AF-A0A120CWG7-F1
#
_entry.id   AF-A0A120CWG7-F1
#
_cell.length_a   1.000
_cell.length_b   1.000
_cell.length_c   1.000
_cell.angle_alpha   90.00
_cell.angle_beta   90.00
_cell.angle_gamma   90.00
#
_symmetry.space_group_name_H-M   'P 1'
#
loop_
_entity.id
_entity.type
_entity.pdbx_description
1 polymer ?
#
loop_
_entity_poly.entity_id
_entity_poly.type
_entity_poly.pdbx_seq_one_letter_code
_entity_poly.pdbx_strand_id
1 'polypeptide(L)'
;MSELDLNSQAGANVAEFTVSELSGAIKRSLEEGFGHVRLRGEISGFRGQHASGHSYFALKDDRSKIEAVIWKMTYSRLKVKPEEGMEVIVQGKVTSYPGSSKYQIVIESLEPAGLGALMALLEERKRRFTAEGLFAEERKRALPFLPSLVGIITSPTGAVIRDMLHGFNERFPTRVMVWPVRVQGETCAAEVANAIAGFNRVTGAGPMMRPDVLIVARGGGSLEDLWGFNEEIVVRAVAASVIPVISAVGHETDWTLIDLVADARAPTPTKAAEWAVPKFSDLDDTTQSHGRRLKIAARRTLEHSRSDLRAAARGLPRLQDVLALPRQRFDACDKRLGRALLANTRAHHTRFARISARLHPGPISYRIAVGAERVGVQYGRAGQALRNLLQRRRQRLEGFDKLLSTLSYQSVLRRGFALVRDADGRAVRSVADAPAGARLEVELQDGRVETRVLGDGAPDIGGGGVASDAVAAGSERASEAAVPAQAATPGVRRSRIRKSDDQGSLF
;
A
#
# COMPACT_ATOMS: atom_id res chain seq x y z
N MET A 1 -57.04 86.14 21.11
CA MET A 1 -57.44 87.39 20.45
C MET A 1 -58.28 88.17 21.45
N SER A 2 -57.79 89.33 21.86
CA SER A 2 -58.53 90.37 22.57
C SER A 2 -57.79 91.65 22.20
N GLU A 3 -58.39 92.45 21.33
CA GLU A 3 -57.69 93.60 20.75
C GLU A 3 -57.49 94.69 21.81
N LEU A 4 -56.27 95.19 21.90
CA LEU A 4 -55.93 96.37 22.70
C LEU A 4 -56.02 97.58 21.78
N ASP A 5 -57.06 98.38 21.96
CA ASP A 5 -57.28 99.63 21.22
C ASP A 5 -56.16 100.64 21.51
N LEU A 6 -55.13 100.61 20.66
CA LEU A 6 -54.01 101.56 20.65
C LEU A 6 -54.14 102.55 19.50
N ASN A 7 -55.33 103.15 19.35
CA ASN A 7 -55.50 104.35 18.52
C ASN A 7 -56.73 105.18 18.92
N SER A 8 -56.56 106.06 19.91
CA SER A 8 -57.54 107.10 20.23
C SER A 8 -56.89 108.46 20.41
N GLN A 9 -57.43 109.47 19.72
CA GLN A 9 -57.23 110.91 19.95
C GLN A 9 -55.84 111.49 19.63
N ALA A 10 -55.53 111.62 18.33
CA ALA A 10 -54.70 112.73 17.86
C ALA A 10 -55.53 114.05 17.93
N GLY A 11 -55.51 114.72 19.08
CA GLY A 11 -56.45 115.83 19.34
C GLY A 11 -56.11 116.73 20.54
N ALA A 12 -54.94 117.37 20.51
CA ALA A 12 -54.58 118.57 21.28
C ALA A 12 -55.01 118.65 22.78
N ASN A 13 -54.26 117.95 23.64
CA ASN A 13 -53.89 118.45 24.98
C ASN A 13 -52.73 117.59 25.52
N VAL A 14 -51.50 118.11 25.46
CA VAL A 14 -50.34 117.44 26.07
C VAL A 14 -50.36 117.73 27.56
N ALA A 15 -50.72 116.73 28.37
CA ALA A 15 -50.69 116.86 29.82
C ALA A 15 -49.25 117.06 30.32
N GLU A 16 -49.02 118.13 31.08
CA GLU A 16 -47.74 118.38 31.73
C GLU A 16 -47.55 117.41 32.90
N PHE A 17 -46.80 116.33 32.67
CA PHE A 17 -46.37 115.43 33.74
C PHE A 17 -45.19 116.04 34.50
N THR A 18 -45.25 116.06 35.84
CA THR A 18 -44.01 116.25 36.61
C THR A 18 -43.06 115.07 36.39
N VAL A 19 -41.76 115.28 36.58
CA VAL A 19 -40.73 114.23 36.42
C VAL A 19 -41.04 112.99 37.27
N SER A 20 -41.64 113.18 38.45
CA SER A 20 -42.06 112.11 39.35
C SER A 20 -43.24 111.30 38.79
N GLU A 21 -44.25 111.97 38.22
CA GLU A 21 -45.41 111.30 37.63
C GLU A 21 -45.05 110.58 36.34
N LEU A 22 -44.21 111.16 35.49
CA LEU A 22 -43.68 110.51 34.30
C LEU A 22 -42.86 109.25 34.65
N SER A 23 -41.98 109.35 35.64
CA SER A 23 -41.20 108.22 36.16
C SER A 23 -42.11 107.13 36.75
N GLY A 24 -43.17 107.51 37.47
CA GLY A 24 -44.18 106.60 37.99
C GLY A 24 -45.12 105.99 36.93
N ALA A 25 -45.35 106.68 35.82
CA ALA A 25 -46.09 106.16 34.66
C ALA A 25 -45.25 105.15 33.88
N ILE A 26 -43.99 105.48 33.58
CA ILE A 26 -43.02 104.57 32.94
C ILE A 26 -42.85 103.30 33.79
N LYS A 27 -42.73 103.43 35.11
CA LYS A 27 -42.64 102.27 36.02
C LYS A 27 -43.88 101.38 35.92
N ARG A 28 -45.10 101.94 35.96
CA ARG A 28 -46.35 101.15 35.84
C ARG A 28 -46.46 100.45 34.49
N SER A 29 -46.25 101.18 33.38
CA SER A 29 -46.30 100.62 32.03
C SER A 29 -45.30 99.47 31.82
N LEU A 30 -44.07 99.60 32.34
CA LEU A 30 -43.09 98.50 32.34
C LEU A 30 -43.53 97.33 33.22
N GLU A 31 -44.06 97.59 34.42
CA GLU A 31 -44.45 96.53 35.34
C GLU A 31 -45.75 95.79 34.95
N GLU A 32 -46.60 96.42 34.13
CA GLU A 32 -47.81 95.85 33.54
C GLU A 32 -47.48 95.07 32.26
N GLY A 33 -46.71 95.66 31.33
CA GLY A 33 -46.33 95.01 30.07
C GLY A 33 -45.26 93.92 30.21
N PHE A 34 -44.36 94.04 31.19
CA PHE A 34 -43.23 93.14 31.43
C PHE A 34 -43.24 92.59 32.87
N GLY A 35 -44.44 92.33 33.39
CA GLY A 35 -44.66 91.74 34.72
C GLY A 35 -44.05 90.36 34.92
N HIS A 36 -43.84 89.59 33.84
CA HIS A 36 -43.17 88.30 33.86
C HIS A 36 -42.45 88.06 32.52
N VAL A 37 -41.11 88.03 32.53
CA VAL A 37 -40.25 87.92 31.35
C VAL A 37 -39.19 86.84 31.57
N ARG A 38 -38.85 86.12 30.51
CA ARG A 38 -37.72 85.18 30.47
C ARG A 38 -36.67 85.71 29.49
N LEU A 39 -35.47 86.03 29.99
CA LEU A 39 -34.37 86.63 29.22
C LEU A 39 -33.18 85.66 29.16
N ARG A 40 -32.51 85.60 28.01
CA ARG A 40 -31.21 84.91 27.83
C ARG A 40 -30.11 85.96 27.72
N GLY A 41 -28.98 85.75 28.39
CA GLY A 41 -27.81 86.62 28.29
C GLY A 41 -26.64 86.15 29.14
N GLU A 42 -25.46 86.74 28.91
CA GLU A 42 -24.25 86.46 29.70
C GLU A 42 -24.18 87.40 30.92
N ILE A 43 -23.86 86.84 32.08
CA ILE A 43 -23.64 87.61 33.32
C ILE A 43 -22.37 88.43 33.21
N SER A 44 -22.48 89.74 33.47
CA SER A 44 -21.33 90.65 33.50
C SER A 44 -21.40 91.67 34.63
N GLY A 45 -20.25 91.98 35.23
CA GLY A 45 -20.09 92.87 36.38
C GLY A 45 -20.41 92.22 37.73
N PHE A 46 -20.56 90.89 37.81
CA PHE A 46 -20.85 90.19 39.06
C PHE A 46 -19.60 90.13 39.96
N ARG A 47 -19.69 90.78 41.13
CA ARG A 47 -18.60 90.88 42.12
C ARG A 47 -18.89 90.12 43.42
N GLY A 48 -19.67 89.04 43.32
CA GLY A 48 -20.19 88.31 44.48
C GLY A 48 -21.45 88.95 45.10
N GLN A 49 -21.81 88.49 46.29
CA GLN A 49 -22.95 89.02 47.05
C GLN A 49 -22.54 90.30 47.79
N HIS A 50 -23.30 91.39 47.64
CA HIS A 50 -23.04 92.66 48.30
C HIS A 50 -23.30 92.57 49.82
N ALA A 51 -22.76 93.49 50.61
CA ALA A 51 -22.88 93.48 52.08
C ALA A 51 -24.34 93.53 52.61
N SER A 52 -25.29 93.98 51.79
CA SER A 52 -26.75 93.92 52.06
C SER A 52 -27.36 92.52 51.88
N GLY A 53 -26.59 91.54 51.41
CA GLY A 53 -27.08 90.22 51.02
C GLY A 53 -27.79 90.20 49.66
N HIS A 54 -27.67 91.25 48.84
CA HIS A 54 -28.25 91.30 47.49
C HIS A 54 -27.14 91.15 46.45
N SER A 55 -27.50 90.60 45.29
CA SER A 55 -26.57 90.51 44.16
C SER A 55 -27.03 91.45 43.05
N TYR A 56 -26.12 92.33 42.64
CA TYR A 56 -26.29 93.25 41.52
C TYR A 56 -25.24 92.91 40.47
N PHE A 57 -25.68 92.80 39.22
CA PHE A 57 -24.86 92.55 38.03
C PHE A 57 -25.68 92.99 36.82
N ALA A 58 -25.19 92.75 35.62
CA ALA A 58 -25.96 92.95 34.41
C ALA A 58 -26.00 91.68 33.55
N LEU A 59 -27.03 91.61 32.71
CA LEU A 59 -27.11 90.64 31.62
C LEU A 59 -26.82 91.39 30.31
N LYS A 60 -25.93 90.83 29.49
CA LYS A 60 -25.61 91.34 28.15
C LYS A 60 -25.97 90.33 27.07
N ASP A 61 -26.29 90.85 25.91
CA ASP A 61 -26.28 90.14 24.62
C ASP A 61 -25.32 90.85 23.65
N ASP A 62 -25.27 90.43 22.38
CA ASP A 62 -24.38 91.01 21.35
C ASP A 62 -24.59 92.51 21.09
N ARG A 63 -25.71 93.09 21.53
CA ARG A 63 -26.14 94.46 21.20
C ARG A 63 -26.65 95.27 22.40
N SER A 64 -27.06 94.61 23.48
CA SER A 64 -27.86 95.18 24.56
C SER A 64 -27.33 94.82 25.94
N LYS A 65 -27.67 95.62 26.94
CA LYS A 65 -27.33 95.40 28.35
C LYS A 65 -28.49 95.81 29.24
N ILE A 66 -28.89 94.96 30.19
CA ILE A 66 -29.88 95.27 31.23
C ILE A 66 -29.28 95.02 32.61
N GLU A 67 -29.49 95.94 33.56
CA GLU A 67 -29.09 95.76 34.96
C GLU A 67 -30.02 94.74 35.64
N ALA A 68 -29.49 93.92 36.53
CA ALA A 68 -30.17 92.80 37.15
C ALA A 68 -29.96 92.77 38.68
N VAL A 69 -31.01 92.40 39.41
CA VAL A 69 -30.98 92.28 40.88
C VAL A 69 -31.57 90.95 41.34
N ILE A 70 -30.85 90.27 42.25
CA ILE A 70 -31.36 89.14 43.03
C ILE A 70 -31.45 89.56 44.50
N TRP A 71 -32.66 89.54 45.05
CA TRP A 71 -32.92 89.81 46.46
C TRP A 71 -32.42 88.68 47.37
N LYS A 72 -32.05 88.99 48.62
CA LYS A 72 -31.40 88.06 49.57
C LYS A 72 -32.11 86.71 49.73
N MET A 73 -33.44 86.74 49.88
CA MET A 73 -34.24 85.53 50.05
C MET A 73 -34.36 84.70 48.76
N THR A 74 -34.25 85.32 47.59
CA THR A 74 -34.24 84.59 46.30
C THR A 74 -32.86 84.01 46.03
N TYR A 75 -31.78 84.77 46.25
CA TYR A 75 -30.40 84.31 46.09
C TYR A 75 -30.13 83.03 46.91
N SER A 76 -30.64 82.99 48.14
CA SER A 76 -30.52 81.83 49.04
C SER A 76 -31.35 80.60 48.63
N ARG A 77 -32.23 80.72 47.61
CA ARG A 77 -33.09 79.65 47.09
C ARG A 77 -32.71 79.20 45.67
N LEU A 78 -31.76 79.86 45.01
CA LEU A 78 -31.31 79.46 43.67
C LEU A 78 -30.49 78.16 43.73
N LYS A 79 -30.80 77.22 42.83
CA LYS A 79 -30.05 75.96 42.68
C LYS A 79 -28.65 76.17 42.10
N VAL A 80 -28.52 77.16 41.22
CA VAL A 80 -27.26 77.56 40.57
C VAL A 80 -26.94 78.98 41.01
N LYS A 81 -25.70 79.21 41.43
CA LYS A 81 -25.23 80.56 41.79
C LYS A 81 -24.75 81.28 40.52
N PRO A 82 -25.02 82.58 40.36
CA PRO A 82 -24.44 83.35 39.27
C PRO A 82 -22.92 83.44 39.41
N GLU A 83 -22.22 83.38 38.27
CA GLU A 83 -20.78 83.59 38.15
C GLU A 83 -20.51 84.51 36.94
N GLU A 84 -19.41 85.25 36.95
CA GLU A 84 -19.05 86.17 35.86
C GLU A 84 -18.77 85.38 34.56
N GLY A 85 -19.34 85.81 33.44
CA GLY A 85 -19.22 85.13 32.14
C GLY A 85 -20.12 83.91 31.96
N MET A 86 -20.96 83.57 32.95
CA MET A 86 -21.95 82.50 32.80
C MET A 86 -23.08 82.95 31.87
N GLU A 87 -23.34 82.19 30.80
CA GLU A 87 -24.57 82.35 30.02
C GLU A 87 -25.76 81.78 30.81
N VAL A 88 -26.83 82.55 30.95
CA VAL A 88 -28.01 82.19 31.74
C VAL A 88 -29.31 82.52 31.03
N ILE A 89 -30.34 81.74 31.34
CA ILE A 89 -31.74 82.10 31.17
C ILE A 89 -32.27 82.49 32.54
N VAL A 90 -32.73 83.73 32.68
CA VAL A 90 -33.36 84.23 33.90
C VAL A 90 -34.86 84.42 33.68
N GLN A 91 -35.63 84.30 34.75
CA GLN A 91 -37.05 84.55 34.78
C GLN A 91 -37.36 85.56 35.89
N GLY A 92 -38.22 86.55 35.62
CA GLY A 92 -38.58 87.54 36.63
C GLY A 92 -39.33 88.73 36.07
N LYS A 93 -39.38 89.82 36.85
CA LYS A 93 -40.17 91.02 36.54
C LYS A 93 -39.25 92.20 36.20
N VAL A 94 -39.56 92.93 35.12
CA VAL A 94 -38.88 94.18 34.80
C VAL A 94 -39.51 95.32 35.62
N THR A 95 -38.68 96.20 36.18
CA THR A 95 -39.10 97.37 36.95
C THR A 95 -38.16 98.55 36.67
N SER A 96 -38.59 99.76 37.01
CA SER A 96 -37.75 100.97 36.93
C SER A 96 -37.55 101.56 38.33
N TYR A 97 -36.32 101.99 38.64
CA TYR A 97 -36.03 102.70 39.89
C TYR A 97 -36.25 104.21 39.73
N PRO A 98 -37.28 104.81 40.37
CA PRO A 98 -37.69 106.18 40.02
C PRO A 98 -36.64 107.26 40.27
N GLY A 99 -35.74 107.04 41.24
CA GLY A 99 -34.68 107.97 41.61
C GLY A 99 -33.41 107.92 40.73
N SER A 100 -33.37 107.06 39.69
CA SER A 100 -32.24 107.01 38.77
C SER A 100 -32.61 106.75 37.30
N SER A 101 -33.92 106.66 36.98
CA SER A 101 -34.44 106.40 35.63
C SER A 101 -33.85 105.20 34.90
N LYS A 102 -33.38 104.18 35.64
CA LYS A 102 -32.86 102.93 35.10
C LYS A 102 -33.90 101.82 35.21
N TYR A 103 -34.13 101.12 34.10
CA TYR A 103 -34.84 99.85 34.09
C TYR A 103 -33.89 98.72 34.52
N GLN A 104 -34.43 97.74 35.24
CA GLN A 104 -33.71 96.57 35.74
C GLN A 104 -34.63 95.36 35.83
N ILE A 105 -34.08 94.15 35.72
CA ILE A 105 -34.83 92.91 35.97
C ILE A 105 -34.64 92.43 37.43
N VAL A 106 -35.75 92.22 38.13
CA VAL A 106 -35.78 91.49 39.40
C VAL A 106 -35.87 90.01 39.06
N ILE A 107 -34.79 89.27 39.31
CA ILE A 107 -34.69 87.84 38.98
C ILE A 107 -35.36 87.01 40.08
N GLU A 108 -36.25 86.11 39.67
CA GLU A 108 -36.98 85.16 40.52
C GLU A 108 -36.45 83.73 40.36
N SER A 109 -36.10 83.32 39.13
CA SER A 109 -35.40 82.07 38.83
C SER A 109 -34.21 82.32 37.89
N LEU A 110 -33.17 81.49 38.02
CA LEU A 110 -31.96 81.53 37.21
C LEU A 110 -31.59 80.10 36.84
N GLU A 111 -31.47 79.87 35.54
CA GLU A 111 -31.11 78.59 34.92
C GLU A 111 -29.87 78.84 34.04
N PRO A 112 -28.81 78.00 34.11
CA PRO A 112 -27.68 78.14 33.20
C PRO A 112 -28.12 77.83 31.77
N ALA A 113 -27.61 78.60 30.80
CA ALA A 113 -27.90 78.43 29.39
C ALA A 113 -26.73 77.80 28.64
N GLY A 114 -27.05 77.02 27.61
CA GLY A 114 -26.07 76.57 26.62
C GLY A 114 -25.09 75.50 27.10
N LEU A 115 -24.15 75.17 26.22
CA LEU A 115 -23.33 73.96 26.30
C LEU A 115 -22.33 73.97 27.46
N GLY A 116 -21.99 75.14 28.03
CA GLY A 116 -20.97 75.26 29.08
C GLY A 116 -21.28 74.44 30.34
N ALA A 117 -22.54 74.48 30.81
CA ALA A 117 -22.97 73.71 31.98
C ALA A 117 -22.98 72.19 31.71
N LEU A 118 -23.35 71.77 30.49
CA LEU A 118 -23.28 70.37 30.08
C LEU A 118 -21.82 69.88 30.00
N MET A 119 -20.90 70.67 29.44
CA MET A 119 -19.48 70.32 29.39
C MET A 119 -18.85 70.23 30.79
N ALA A 120 -19.22 71.12 31.71
CA ALA A 120 -18.77 71.05 33.11
C ALA A 120 -19.23 69.75 33.79
N LEU A 121 -20.51 69.39 33.66
CA LEU A 121 -21.07 68.14 34.20
C LEU A 121 -20.45 66.88 33.55
N LEU A 122 -20.12 66.94 32.26
CA LEU A 122 -19.47 65.84 31.54
C LEU A 122 -18.04 65.62 32.05
N GLU A 123 -17.26 66.69 32.20
CA GLU A 123 -15.88 66.63 32.69
C GLU A 123 -15.81 66.24 34.18
N GLU A 124 -16.77 66.67 35.01
CA GLU A 124 -16.93 66.17 36.40
C GLU A 124 -17.19 64.66 36.42
N ARG A 125 -18.21 64.18 35.69
CA ARG A 125 -18.56 62.76 35.60
C ARG A 125 -17.38 61.92 35.09
N LYS A 126 -16.69 62.41 34.05
CA LYS A 126 -15.49 61.78 33.48
C LYS A 126 -14.38 61.64 34.51
N ARG A 127 -14.05 62.70 35.28
CA ARG A 127 -13.03 62.61 36.35
C ARG A 127 -13.41 61.59 37.42
N ARG A 128 -14.67 61.59 37.86
CA ARG A 128 -15.19 60.62 38.84
C ARG A 128 -15.10 59.17 38.34
N PHE A 129 -15.56 58.89 37.12
CA PHE A 129 -15.52 57.55 36.53
C PHE A 129 -14.10 57.08 36.17
N THR A 130 -13.18 58.01 35.88
CA THR A 130 -11.74 57.71 35.76
C THR A 130 -11.17 57.27 37.11
N ALA A 131 -11.52 57.97 38.21
CA ALA A 131 -11.09 57.62 39.55
C ALA A 131 -11.69 56.29 40.06
N GLU A 132 -12.90 55.92 39.59
CA GLU A 132 -13.49 54.59 39.79
C GLU A 132 -12.86 53.48 38.91
N GLY A 133 -11.95 53.82 38.00
CA GLY A 133 -11.31 52.85 37.09
C GLY A 133 -12.26 52.26 36.04
N LEU A 134 -13.37 52.94 35.71
CA LEU A 134 -14.36 52.42 34.75
C LEU A 134 -13.88 52.46 33.30
N PHE A 135 -12.93 53.34 32.97
CA PHE A 135 -12.32 53.48 31.64
C PHE A 135 -10.98 52.74 31.50
N ALA A 136 -10.62 51.87 32.46
CA ALA A 136 -9.34 51.15 32.45
C ALA A 136 -9.27 50.14 31.28
N GLU A 137 -8.18 50.16 30.52
CA GLU A 137 -8.03 49.37 29.28
C GLU A 137 -8.08 47.86 29.57
N GLU A 138 -7.60 47.45 30.75
CA GLU A 138 -7.60 46.06 31.24
C GLU A 138 -9.01 45.49 31.47
N ARG A 139 -10.05 46.35 31.48
CA ARG A 139 -11.46 45.93 31.57
C ARG A 139 -12.07 45.61 30.21
N LYS A 140 -11.49 46.13 29.12
CA LYS A 140 -12.03 45.98 27.77
C LYS A 140 -11.76 44.57 27.24
N ARG A 141 -12.72 44.03 26.52
CA ARG A 141 -12.71 42.67 25.97
C ARG A 141 -12.42 42.71 24.47
N ALA A 142 -11.57 41.80 24.02
CA ALA A 142 -11.38 41.58 22.59
C ALA A 142 -12.71 41.22 21.91
N LEU A 143 -12.99 41.87 20.79
CA LEU A 143 -14.17 41.57 19.96
C LEU A 143 -14.06 40.14 19.38
N PRO A 144 -15.18 39.39 19.27
CA PRO A 144 -15.17 38.08 18.63
C PRO A 144 -14.82 38.20 17.15
N PHE A 145 -13.86 37.40 16.66
CA PHE A 145 -13.39 37.45 15.27
C PHE A 145 -14.47 37.17 14.23
N LEU A 146 -15.49 36.37 14.58
CA LEU A 146 -16.62 36.06 13.71
C LEU A 146 -17.86 35.82 14.59
N PRO A 147 -18.65 36.86 14.92
CA PRO A 147 -19.86 36.70 15.71
C PRO A 147 -20.92 35.92 14.93
N SER A 148 -21.61 35.02 15.63
CA SER A 148 -22.76 34.28 15.13
C SER A 148 -24.07 35.06 15.29
N LEU A 149 -24.11 36.08 16.14
CA LEU A 149 -25.23 36.99 16.36
C LEU A 149 -24.74 38.37 16.86
N VAL A 150 -25.13 39.45 16.18
CA VAL A 150 -24.87 40.85 16.60
C VAL A 150 -26.15 41.43 17.22
N GLY A 151 -26.04 42.03 18.41
CA GLY A 151 -27.14 42.78 19.04
C GLY A 151 -27.02 44.28 18.74
N ILE A 152 -28.05 44.90 18.17
CA ILE A 152 -28.05 46.35 17.91
C ILE A 152 -29.07 47.03 18.83
N ILE A 153 -28.62 48.07 19.53
CA ILE A 153 -29.44 48.94 20.38
C ILE A 153 -29.59 50.29 19.65
N THR A 154 -30.74 50.49 19.01
CA THR A 154 -31.04 51.72 18.24
C THR A 154 -32.55 51.85 17.94
N SER A 155 -32.96 52.92 17.26
CA SER A 155 -34.34 53.10 16.79
C SER A 155 -34.61 52.27 15.51
N PRO A 156 -35.68 51.46 15.46
CA PRO A 156 -35.94 50.53 14.35
C PRO A 156 -36.33 51.22 13.02
N THR A 157 -36.66 52.51 13.03
CA THR A 157 -37.09 53.27 11.83
C THR A 157 -35.98 54.14 11.20
N GLY A 158 -34.85 54.34 11.90
CA GLY A 158 -33.79 55.27 11.50
C GLY A 158 -33.01 54.86 10.24
N ALA A 159 -32.22 55.79 9.68
CA ALA A 159 -31.25 55.47 8.63
C ALA A 159 -30.15 54.52 9.16
N VAL A 160 -29.60 54.85 10.32
CA VAL A 160 -28.61 54.10 11.12
C VAL A 160 -28.70 52.57 10.96
N ILE A 161 -29.88 51.99 11.21
CA ILE A 161 -30.06 50.54 11.15
C ILE A 161 -29.98 50.00 9.71
N ARG A 162 -30.48 50.73 8.70
CA ARG A 162 -30.35 50.36 7.29
C ARG A 162 -28.91 50.43 6.83
N ASP A 163 -28.18 51.47 7.26
CA ASP A 163 -26.76 51.67 6.91
C ASP A 163 -25.88 50.56 7.51
N MET A 164 -26.15 50.17 8.77
CA MET A 164 -25.52 49.02 9.42
C MET A 164 -25.86 47.69 8.73
N LEU A 165 -27.14 47.43 8.41
CA LEU A 165 -27.55 46.22 7.70
C LEU A 165 -26.97 46.14 6.29
N HIS A 166 -26.76 47.27 5.61
CA HIS A 166 -26.02 47.32 4.35
C HIS A 166 -24.55 46.93 4.57
N GLY A 167 -23.88 47.53 5.55
CA GLY A 167 -22.50 47.20 5.91
C GLY A 167 -22.29 45.72 6.27
N PHE A 168 -23.22 45.09 7.00
CA PHE A 168 -23.16 43.65 7.25
C PHE A 168 -23.33 42.82 5.96
N ASN A 169 -24.29 43.15 5.10
CA ASN A 169 -24.51 42.42 3.85
C ASN A 169 -23.35 42.56 2.84
N GLU A 170 -22.70 43.72 2.79
CA GLU A 170 -21.50 43.97 1.96
C GLU A 170 -20.27 43.25 2.53
N ARG A 171 -20.06 43.32 3.85
CA ARG A 171 -18.83 42.87 4.51
C ARG A 171 -18.79 41.37 4.80
N PHE A 172 -19.81 40.87 5.51
CA PHE A 172 -20.00 39.46 5.85
C PHE A 172 -21.42 39.25 6.44
N PRO A 173 -22.38 38.67 5.68
CA PRO A 173 -23.77 38.52 6.11
C PRO A 173 -23.92 37.77 7.45
N THR A 174 -24.41 38.49 8.46
CA THR A 174 -24.48 38.03 9.86
C THR A 174 -25.90 38.18 10.40
N ARG A 175 -26.29 37.33 11.35
CA ARG A 175 -27.59 37.45 12.04
C ARG A 175 -27.56 38.67 12.96
N VAL A 176 -28.62 39.46 12.91
CA VAL A 176 -28.79 40.68 13.71
C VAL A 176 -30.04 40.58 14.56
N MET A 177 -29.94 40.90 15.85
CA MET A 177 -31.07 41.06 16.76
C MET A 177 -31.15 42.53 17.18
N VAL A 178 -32.30 43.16 16.98
CA VAL A 178 -32.52 44.58 17.26
C VAL A 178 -33.30 44.72 18.55
N TRP A 179 -32.76 45.45 19.52
CA TRP A 179 -33.53 45.93 20.68
C TRP A 179 -33.98 47.37 20.39
N PRO A 180 -35.27 47.62 20.13
CA PRO A 180 -35.75 48.95 19.81
C PRO A 180 -35.68 49.85 21.05
N VAL A 181 -35.02 51.00 20.92
CA VAL A 181 -34.94 52.04 21.96
C VAL A 181 -35.12 53.43 21.35
N ARG A 182 -35.60 54.38 22.16
CA ARG A 182 -35.47 55.81 21.86
C ARG A 182 -34.00 56.22 22.00
N VAL A 183 -33.48 56.94 21.01
CA VAL A 183 -32.07 57.37 20.93
C VAL A 183 -31.88 58.87 21.23
N GLN A 184 -32.94 59.55 21.68
CA GLN A 184 -32.98 60.98 22.02
C GLN A 184 -34.09 61.23 23.07
N GLY A 185 -33.98 62.33 23.82
CA GLY A 185 -34.90 62.69 24.89
C GLY A 185 -34.65 61.96 26.23
N GLU A 186 -35.32 62.42 27.29
CA GLU A 186 -35.05 62.06 28.69
C GLU A 186 -35.14 60.56 29.02
N THR A 187 -35.91 59.76 28.27
CA THR A 187 -36.00 58.31 28.50
C THR A 187 -34.90 57.49 27.83
N CYS A 188 -34.09 58.10 26.95
CA CYS A 188 -33.03 57.44 26.18
C CYS A 188 -32.07 56.63 27.08
N ALA A 189 -31.53 57.26 28.13
CA ALA A 189 -30.55 56.64 29.02
C ALA A 189 -31.10 55.39 29.72
N ALA A 190 -32.34 55.46 30.23
CA ALA A 190 -33.01 54.34 30.87
C ALA A 190 -33.35 53.21 29.90
N GLU A 191 -33.79 53.53 28.67
CA GLU A 191 -34.09 52.52 27.65
C GLU A 191 -32.81 51.80 27.16
N VAL A 192 -31.73 52.53 26.88
CA VAL A 192 -30.43 51.96 26.47
C VAL A 192 -29.84 51.08 27.57
N ALA A 193 -29.82 51.53 28.83
CA ALA A 193 -29.32 50.73 29.95
C ALA A 193 -30.14 49.44 30.17
N ASN A 194 -31.47 49.53 30.04
CA ASN A 194 -32.34 48.35 30.11
C ASN A 194 -32.13 47.39 28.93
N ALA A 195 -31.85 47.88 27.72
CA ALA A 195 -31.52 47.04 26.57
C ALA A 195 -30.20 46.26 26.77
N ILE A 196 -29.14 46.94 27.24
CA ILE A 196 -27.85 46.29 27.58
C ILE A 196 -28.05 45.23 28.67
N ALA A 197 -28.76 45.57 29.74
CA ALA A 197 -29.07 44.65 30.83
C ALA A 197 -30.04 43.52 30.42
N GLY A 198 -30.87 43.75 29.40
CA GLY A 198 -31.77 42.79 28.79
C GLY A 198 -31.01 41.73 27.98
N PHE A 199 -30.17 42.16 27.03
CA PHE A 199 -29.30 41.27 26.26
C PHE A 199 -28.38 40.43 27.15
N ASN A 200 -27.84 41.00 28.24
CA ASN A 200 -27.02 40.24 29.19
C ASN A 200 -27.80 39.21 30.02
N ARG A 201 -29.13 39.34 30.13
CA ARG A 201 -30.03 38.34 30.75
C ARG A 201 -30.52 37.26 29.77
N VAL A 202 -30.24 37.38 28.46
CA VAL A 202 -30.61 36.34 27.49
C VAL A 202 -29.71 35.13 27.67
N THR A 203 -30.29 34.01 28.13
CA THR A 203 -29.62 32.70 28.29
C THR A 203 -30.21 31.62 27.39
N GLY A 204 -31.05 32.01 26.42
CA GLY A 204 -31.79 31.08 25.57
C GLY A 204 -30.95 30.42 24.47
N ALA A 205 -31.49 29.33 23.93
CA ALA A 205 -31.02 28.70 22.70
C ALA A 205 -32.05 28.90 21.57
N GLY A 206 -31.60 28.92 20.32
CA GLY A 206 -32.47 29.17 19.15
C GLY A 206 -32.51 30.66 18.76
N PRO A 207 -33.66 31.22 18.34
CA PRO A 207 -33.72 32.60 17.85
C PRO A 207 -33.51 33.65 18.95
N MET A 208 -33.80 33.31 20.22
CA MET A 208 -33.48 34.13 21.40
C MET A 208 -32.14 33.69 22.02
N MET A 209 -31.12 33.56 21.18
CA MET A 209 -29.73 33.34 21.63
C MET A 209 -29.11 34.67 22.09
N ARG A 210 -28.16 34.61 23.02
CA ARG A 210 -27.38 35.77 23.44
C ARG A 210 -26.49 36.25 22.29
N PRO A 211 -26.40 37.57 22.01
CA PRO A 211 -25.42 38.09 21.05
C PRO A 211 -23.98 37.89 21.51
N ASP A 212 -23.07 37.73 20.55
CA ASP A 212 -21.62 37.65 20.79
C ASP A 212 -20.98 39.03 20.93
N VAL A 213 -21.61 40.07 20.35
CA VAL A 213 -21.22 41.48 20.44
C VAL A 213 -22.48 42.37 20.42
N LEU A 214 -22.47 43.45 21.19
CA LEU A 214 -23.48 44.51 21.16
C LEU A 214 -22.95 45.75 20.44
N ILE A 215 -23.83 46.48 19.76
CA ILE A 215 -23.55 47.80 19.20
C ILE A 215 -24.61 48.78 19.69
N VAL A 216 -24.19 49.83 20.40
CA VAL A 216 -25.05 50.97 20.74
C VAL A 216 -24.86 52.01 19.65
N ALA A 217 -25.88 52.18 18.79
CA ALA A 217 -25.72 52.88 17.52
C ALA A 217 -26.65 54.08 17.38
N ARG A 218 -26.08 55.23 17.02
CA ARG A 218 -26.82 56.44 16.68
C ARG A 218 -26.00 57.37 15.79
N GLY A 219 -26.62 57.88 14.72
CA GLY A 219 -26.07 58.97 13.93
C GLY A 219 -26.01 60.31 14.69
N GLY A 220 -25.44 61.31 14.04
CA GLY A 220 -25.27 62.66 14.61
C GLY A 220 -26.57 63.36 15.02
N GLY A 221 -26.39 64.47 15.72
CA GLY A 221 -27.44 65.40 16.18
C GLY A 221 -26.80 66.46 17.07
N SER A 222 -27.60 67.17 17.86
CA SER A 222 -27.03 68.11 18.85
C SER A 222 -26.38 67.37 20.02
N LEU A 223 -25.50 68.06 20.77
CA LEU A 223 -24.97 67.55 22.04
C LEU A 223 -26.09 67.27 23.06
N GLU A 224 -27.16 68.07 23.01
CA GLU A 224 -28.36 67.95 23.85
C GLU A 224 -29.09 66.64 23.56
N ASP A 225 -29.28 66.29 22.28
CA ASP A 225 -29.82 64.99 21.87
C ASP A 225 -28.92 63.83 22.33
N LEU A 226 -27.59 64.00 22.24
CA LEU A 226 -26.59 62.99 22.59
C LEU A 226 -26.42 62.82 24.12
N TRP A 227 -27.03 63.67 24.93
CA TRP A 227 -26.77 63.76 26.37
C TRP A 227 -27.11 62.47 27.15
N GLY A 228 -28.13 61.72 26.71
CA GLY A 228 -28.51 60.44 27.35
C GLY A 228 -27.41 59.37 27.35
N PHE A 229 -26.43 59.47 26.43
CA PHE A 229 -25.27 58.59 26.38
C PHE A 229 -24.14 59.00 27.36
N ASN A 230 -24.29 60.17 28.01
CA ASN A 230 -23.40 60.67 29.06
C ASN A 230 -23.96 60.43 30.48
N GLU A 231 -25.03 59.66 30.62
CA GLU A 231 -25.64 59.35 31.91
C GLU A 231 -25.01 58.14 32.62
N GLU A 232 -24.94 58.25 33.94
CA GLU A 232 -24.33 57.25 34.82
C GLU A 232 -24.95 55.86 34.67
N ILE A 233 -26.25 55.78 34.41
CA ILE A 233 -26.95 54.51 34.22
C ILE A 233 -26.48 53.76 32.96
N VAL A 234 -26.15 54.47 31.88
CA VAL A 234 -25.62 53.89 30.64
C VAL A 234 -24.15 53.50 30.82
N VAL A 235 -23.34 54.41 31.36
CA VAL A 235 -21.91 54.19 31.67
C VAL A 235 -21.74 52.93 32.54
N ARG A 236 -22.52 52.79 33.62
CA ARG A 236 -22.46 51.60 34.49
C ARG A 236 -23.04 50.35 33.84
N ALA A 237 -24.08 50.46 33.00
CA ALA A 237 -24.62 49.30 32.26
C ALA A 237 -23.62 48.72 31.25
N VAL A 238 -22.84 49.56 30.57
CA VAL A 238 -21.75 49.11 29.68
C VAL A 238 -20.61 48.50 30.49
N ALA A 239 -20.15 49.17 31.56
CA ALA A 239 -19.06 48.69 32.42
C ALA A 239 -19.36 47.36 33.16
N ALA A 240 -20.65 47.03 33.31
CA ALA A 240 -21.16 45.78 33.87
C ALA A 240 -21.66 44.78 32.81
N SER A 241 -21.65 45.13 31.52
CA SER A 241 -21.95 44.20 30.43
C SER A 241 -20.93 43.06 30.44
N VAL A 242 -21.38 41.85 30.12
CA VAL A 242 -20.53 40.66 29.93
C VAL A 242 -20.43 40.28 28.44
N ILE A 243 -21.30 40.82 27.58
CA ILE A 243 -21.09 40.86 26.12
C ILE A 243 -20.21 42.09 25.79
N PRO A 244 -19.19 41.99 24.92
CA PRO A 244 -18.47 43.16 24.40
C PRO A 244 -19.41 44.17 23.73
N VAL A 245 -19.15 45.46 23.91
CA VAL A 245 -19.96 46.58 23.43
C VAL A 245 -19.13 47.49 22.54
N ILE A 246 -19.60 47.72 21.31
CA ILE A 246 -19.10 48.76 20.41
C ILE A 246 -19.99 50.00 20.59
N SER A 247 -19.39 51.15 20.91
CA SER A 247 -20.08 52.44 20.81
C SER A 247 -19.99 52.97 19.39
N ALA A 248 -21.11 53.50 18.88
CA ALA A 248 -21.22 54.06 17.54
C ALA A 248 -22.20 55.25 17.56
N VAL A 249 -21.87 56.24 18.40
CA VAL A 249 -22.73 57.36 18.78
C VAL A 249 -22.10 58.68 18.33
N GLY A 250 -22.77 59.41 17.44
CA GLY A 250 -22.27 60.69 16.90
C GLY A 250 -21.26 60.53 15.76
N HIS A 251 -20.36 61.50 15.62
CA HIS A 251 -19.24 61.53 14.67
C HIS A 251 -17.87 61.55 15.39
N GLU A 252 -16.77 61.63 14.63
CA GLU A 252 -15.39 61.59 15.17
C GLU A 252 -15.13 62.61 16.30
N THR A 253 -15.68 63.82 16.19
CA THR A 253 -15.61 64.91 17.18
C THR A 253 -16.41 64.66 18.46
N ASP A 254 -17.45 63.83 18.39
CA ASP A 254 -18.51 63.79 19.37
C ASP A 254 -18.18 62.73 20.44
N TRP A 255 -17.36 63.10 21.42
CA TRP A 255 -16.96 62.19 22.50
C TRP A 255 -18.00 62.12 23.61
N THR A 256 -18.53 60.91 23.81
CA THR A 256 -19.49 60.59 24.88
C THR A 256 -18.85 59.71 25.96
N LEU A 257 -19.46 59.64 27.14
CA LEU A 257 -18.92 58.80 28.22
C LEU A 257 -19.06 57.29 27.93
N ILE A 258 -20.04 56.87 27.11
CA ILE A 258 -20.12 55.49 26.62
C ILE A 258 -18.92 55.12 25.75
N ASP A 259 -18.40 56.03 24.93
CA ASP A 259 -17.22 55.77 24.08
C ASP A 259 -15.96 55.44 24.87
N LEU A 260 -15.88 55.93 26.12
CA LEU A 260 -14.74 55.71 27.02
C LEU A 260 -14.85 54.38 27.80
N VAL A 261 -16.06 53.85 28.00
CA VAL A 261 -16.29 52.54 28.65
C VAL A 261 -16.31 51.40 27.64
N ALA A 262 -16.82 51.66 26.42
CA ALA A 262 -17.01 50.65 25.40
C ALA A 262 -15.70 49.93 25.03
N ASP A 263 -15.82 48.65 24.71
CA ASP A 263 -14.69 47.81 24.30
C ASP A 263 -14.08 48.29 22.97
N ALA A 264 -14.87 48.98 22.13
CA ALA A 264 -14.40 49.76 20.99
C ALA A 264 -15.31 50.98 20.69
N ARG A 265 -14.71 52.10 20.23
CA ARG A 265 -15.43 53.27 19.69
C ARG A 265 -15.33 53.30 18.17
N ALA A 266 -16.42 53.02 17.47
CA ALA A 266 -16.51 53.20 16.02
C ALA A 266 -16.92 54.65 15.68
N PRO A 267 -16.30 55.32 14.69
CA PRO A 267 -16.58 56.71 14.36
C PRO A 267 -17.92 56.94 13.63
N THR A 268 -18.53 55.87 13.10
CA THR A 268 -19.87 55.88 12.49
C THR A 268 -20.56 54.51 12.70
N PRO A 269 -21.90 54.44 12.63
CA PRO A 269 -22.63 53.16 12.65
C PRO A 269 -22.17 52.15 11.59
N THR A 270 -21.89 52.59 10.37
CA THR A 270 -21.38 51.72 9.30
C THR A 270 -19.99 51.16 9.63
N LYS A 271 -19.10 51.97 10.24
CA LYS A 271 -17.81 51.45 10.74
C LYS A 271 -17.97 50.48 11.91
N ALA A 272 -18.99 50.65 12.75
CA ALA A 272 -19.30 49.68 13.80
C ALA A 272 -19.68 48.30 13.22
N ALA A 273 -20.44 48.28 12.12
CA ALA A 273 -20.72 47.05 11.39
C ALA A 273 -19.44 46.46 10.76
N GLU A 274 -18.60 47.27 10.09
CA GLU A 274 -17.31 46.82 9.51
C GLU A 274 -16.28 46.30 10.53
N TRP A 275 -16.37 46.71 11.81
CA TRP A 275 -15.48 46.27 12.89
C TRP A 275 -16.04 45.05 13.64
N ALA A 276 -17.36 44.89 13.66
CA ALA A 276 -18.00 43.73 14.29
C ALA A 276 -17.85 42.44 13.46
N VAL A 277 -17.61 42.52 12.15
CA VAL A 277 -17.49 41.34 11.27
C VAL A 277 -16.24 41.37 10.38
N PRO A 278 -15.63 40.21 10.11
CA PRO A 278 -14.48 40.11 9.21
C PRO A 278 -14.91 40.35 7.75
N LYS A 279 -13.96 40.57 6.83
CA LYS A 279 -14.25 40.77 5.40
C LYS A 279 -14.34 39.42 4.68
N PHE A 280 -15.48 39.13 4.05
CA PHE A 280 -15.78 37.83 3.44
C PHE A 280 -14.71 37.36 2.42
N SER A 281 -14.26 38.25 1.53
CA SER A 281 -13.22 37.92 0.54
C SER A 281 -11.93 37.43 1.18
N ASP A 282 -11.55 37.98 2.33
CA ASP A 282 -10.26 37.74 2.96
C ASP A 282 -10.26 36.35 3.62
N LEU A 283 -11.44 35.89 4.06
CA LEU A 283 -11.69 34.52 4.52
C LEU A 283 -11.71 33.53 3.34
N ASP A 284 -12.30 33.89 2.20
CA ASP A 284 -12.31 33.06 0.99
C ASP A 284 -10.89 32.90 0.42
N ASP A 285 -10.16 33.99 0.18
CA ASP A 285 -8.76 33.99 -0.26
C ASP A 285 -7.88 33.13 0.67
N THR A 286 -8.05 33.26 1.98
CA THR A 286 -7.36 32.46 2.99
C THR A 286 -7.71 30.97 2.85
N THR A 287 -9.00 30.64 2.72
CA THR A 287 -9.51 29.27 2.56
C THR A 287 -9.01 28.63 1.26
N GLN A 288 -9.07 29.34 0.14
CA GLN A 288 -8.53 28.91 -1.15
C GLN A 288 -7.01 28.72 -1.10
N SER A 289 -6.28 29.61 -0.41
CA SER A 289 -4.84 29.50 -0.19
C SER A 289 -4.47 28.24 0.61
N HIS A 290 -5.20 27.96 1.70
CA HIS A 290 -5.04 26.71 2.46
C HIS A 290 -5.40 25.47 1.62
N GLY A 291 -6.52 25.49 0.88
CA GLY A 291 -6.92 24.39 -0.01
C GLY A 291 -5.90 24.10 -1.11
N ARG A 292 -5.30 25.14 -1.70
CA ARG A 292 -4.20 25.04 -2.68
C ARG A 292 -2.94 24.44 -2.06
N ARG A 293 -2.54 24.90 -0.87
CA ARG A 293 -1.40 24.35 -0.11
C ARG A 293 -1.61 22.87 0.23
N LEU A 294 -2.81 22.50 0.69
CA LEU A 294 -3.18 21.11 1.02
C LEU A 294 -3.08 20.19 -0.20
N LYS A 295 -3.64 20.60 -1.35
CA LYS A 295 -3.55 19.85 -2.62
C LYS A 295 -2.09 19.62 -3.05
N ILE A 296 -1.23 20.63 -2.93
CA ILE A 296 0.20 20.51 -3.26
C ILE A 296 0.93 19.56 -2.30
N ALA A 297 0.68 19.68 -0.99
CA ALA A 297 1.30 18.81 0.02
C ALA A 297 0.89 17.34 -0.14
N ALA A 298 -0.40 17.07 -0.35
CA ALA A 298 -0.92 15.73 -0.60
C ALA A 298 -0.31 15.11 -1.87
N ARG A 299 -0.22 15.87 -2.97
CA ARG A 299 0.39 15.39 -4.21
C ARG A 299 1.88 15.07 -4.04
N ARG A 300 2.64 15.95 -3.38
CA ARG A 300 4.07 15.73 -3.06
C ARG A 300 4.29 14.48 -2.20
N THR A 301 3.45 14.26 -1.19
CA THR A 301 3.54 13.08 -0.31
C THR A 301 3.28 11.77 -1.08
N LEU A 302 2.28 11.77 -1.97
CA LEU A 302 1.98 10.64 -2.84
C LEU A 302 3.08 10.40 -3.90
N GLU A 303 3.66 11.46 -4.46
CA GLU A 303 4.81 11.39 -5.38
C GLU A 303 6.05 10.81 -4.68
N HIS A 304 6.34 11.23 -3.45
CA HIS A 304 7.43 10.70 -2.61
C HIS A 304 7.22 9.22 -2.31
N SER A 305 6.06 8.85 -1.73
CA SER A 305 5.75 7.45 -1.39
C SER A 305 5.79 6.51 -2.61
N ARG A 306 5.40 7.02 -3.80
CA ARG A 306 5.55 6.29 -5.09
C ARG A 306 7.01 6.15 -5.52
N SER A 307 7.85 7.13 -5.25
CA SER A 307 9.30 7.05 -5.48
C SER A 307 9.95 6.03 -4.55
N ASP A 308 9.60 6.05 -3.26
CA ASP A 308 10.17 5.18 -2.23
C ASP A 308 9.76 3.72 -2.47
N LEU A 309 8.49 3.48 -2.82
CA LEU A 309 8.00 2.16 -3.25
C LEU A 309 8.76 1.64 -4.48
N ARG A 310 9.06 2.50 -5.48
CA ARG A 310 9.88 2.13 -6.65
C ARG A 310 11.35 1.91 -6.28
N ALA A 311 11.89 2.60 -5.28
CA ALA A 311 13.24 2.38 -4.78
C ALA A 311 13.33 1.02 -4.07
N ALA A 312 12.41 0.74 -3.13
CA ALA A 312 12.30 -0.55 -2.44
C ALA A 312 12.07 -1.71 -3.42
N ALA A 313 11.17 -1.55 -4.39
CA ALA A 313 10.90 -2.57 -5.41
C ALA A 313 12.10 -2.87 -6.32
N ARG A 314 13.03 -1.92 -6.53
CA ARG A 314 14.32 -2.18 -7.21
C ARG A 314 15.33 -2.92 -6.35
N GLY A 315 15.16 -2.93 -5.03
CA GLY A 315 15.94 -3.73 -4.08
C GLY A 315 15.46 -5.18 -3.96
N LEU A 316 14.29 -5.52 -4.50
CA LEU A 316 13.82 -6.91 -4.57
C LEU A 316 14.60 -7.67 -5.66
N PRO A 317 15.09 -8.90 -5.38
CA PRO A 317 15.74 -9.72 -6.40
C PRO A 317 14.73 -10.07 -7.51
N ARG A 318 15.18 -10.13 -8.76
CA ARG A 318 14.27 -10.45 -9.88
C ARG A 318 13.85 -11.92 -9.76
N LEU A 319 12.63 -12.24 -10.18
CA LEU A 319 12.10 -13.60 -10.15
C LEU A 319 13.04 -14.61 -10.85
N GLN A 320 13.67 -14.20 -11.95
CA GLN A 320 14.66 -14.99 -12.68
C GLN A 320 15.89 -15.37 -11.82
N ASP A 321 16.33 -14.48 -10.91
CA ASP A 321 17.54 -14.62 -10.10
C ASP A 321 17.22 -15.57 -8.92
N VAL A 322 16.04 -15.41 -8.31
CA VAL A 322 15.50 -16.32 -7.27
C VAL A 322 15.32 -17.74 -7.82
N LEU A 323 14.86 -17.87 -9.07
CA LEU A 323 14.66 -19.17 -9.73
C LEU A 323 15.93 -19.75 -10.38
N ALA A 324 17.04 -19.02 -10.44
CA ALA A 324 18.27 -19.47 -11.11
C ALA A 324 18.85 -20.74 -10.47
N LEU A 325 19.00 -20.77 -9.14
CA LEU A 325 19.55 -21.93 -8.43
C LEU A 325 18.60 -23.15 -8.46
N PRO A 326 17.28 -23.02 -8.23
CA PRO A 326 16.33 -24.11 -8.47
C PRO A 326 16.40 -24.66 -9.90
N ARG A 327 16.48 -23.80 -10.93
CA ARG A 327 16.58 -24.21 -12.34
C ARG A 327 17.89 -24.92 -12.63
N GLN A 328 19.03 -24.41 -12.14
CA GLN A 328 20.33 -25.07 -12.27
C GLN A 328 20.33 -26.47 -11.62
N ARG A 329 19.67 -26.63 -10.47
CA ARG A 329 19.50 -27.94 -9.81
C ARG A 329 18.62 -28.90 -10.64
N PHE A 330 17.53 -28.40 -11.23
CA PHE A 330 16.68 -29.17 -12.13
C PHE A 330 17.47 -29.63 -13.37
N ASP A 331 18.12 -28.72 -14.08
CA ASP A 331 18.94 -29.00 -15.27
C ASP A 331 20.07 -30.02 -14.97
N ALA A 332 20.65 -29.98 -13.76
CA ALA A 332 21.66 -30.93 -13.33
C ALA A 332 21.07 -32.32 -13.00
N CYS A 333 19.83 -32.39 -12.52
CA CYS A 333 19.13 -33.66 -12.29
C CYS A 333 18.71 -34.31 -13.61
N ASP A 334 18.12 -33.53 -14.53
CA ASP A 334 17.73 -33.97 -15.87
C ASP A 334 18.91 -34.58 -16.64
N LYS A 335 20.02 -33.83 -16.79
CA LYS A 335 21.25 -34.28 -17.45
C LYS A 335 21.89 -35.52 -16.80
N ARG A 336 21.59 -35.79 -15.53
CA ARG A 336 22.03 -37.01 -14.81
C ARG A 336 21.06 -38.18 -14.98
N LEU A 337 19.75 -37.93 -15.08
CA LEU A 337 18.71 -38.97 -15.12
C LEU A 337 18.92 -39.94 -16.28
N GLY A 338 19.03 -39.45 -17.51
CA GLY A 338 19.25 -40.31 -18.69
C GLY A 338 20.55 -41.13 -18.60
N ARG A 339 21.62 -40.56 -18.04
CA ARG A 339 22.90 -41.26 -17.81
C ARG A 339 22.77 -42.34 -16.74
N ALA A 340 22.06 -42.07 -15.65
CA ALA A 340 21.82 -43.00 -14.56
C ALA A 340 20.94 -44.19 -15.01
N LEU A 341 19.88 -43.93 -15.77
CA LEU A 341 19.03 -44.96 -16.36
C LEU A 341 19.81 -45.87 -17.32
N LEU A 342 20.61 -45.30 -18.23
CA LEU A 342 21.47 -46.08 -19.14
C LEU A 342 22.52 -46.91 -18.37
N ALA A 343 23.14 -46.34 -17.33
CA ALA A 343 24.10 -47.08 -16.50
C ALA A 343 23.43 -48.24 -15.75
N ASN A 344 22.24 -48.03 -15.19
CA ASN A 344 21.48 -49.05 -14.47
C ASN A 344 21.07 -50.20 -15.41
N THR A 345 20.46 -49.87 -16.57
CA THR A 345 20.08 -50.86 -17.58
C THR A 345 21.28 -51.65 -18.10
N ARG A 346 22.44 -51.01 -18.31
CA ARG A 346 23.70 -51.69 -18.68
C ARG A 346 24.23 -52.61 -17.57
N ALA A 347 24.11 -52.22 -16.31
CA ALA A 347 24.50 -53.05 -15.16
C ALA A 347 23.62 -54.31 -15.06
N HIS A 348 22.29 -54.16 -15.17
CA HIS A 348 21.36 -55.28 -15.21
C HIS A 348 21.58 -56.19 -16.43
N HIS A 349 21.76 -55.62 -17.64
CA HIS A 349 22.05 -56.40 -18.84
C HIS A 349 23.38 -57.18 -18.73
N THR A 350 24.43 -56.56 -18.18
CA THR A 350 25.72 -57.23 -17.95
C THR A 350 25.60 -58.36 -16.92
N ARG A 351 24.79 -58.16 -15.87
CA ARG A 351 24.47 -59.23 -14.90
C ARG A 351 23.69 -60.37 -15.56
N PHE A 352 22.69 -60.07 -16.38
CA PHE A 352 21.91 -61.05 -17.14
C PHE A 352 22.80 -61.87 -18.08
N ALA A 353 23.58 -61.20 -18.95
CA ALA A 353 24.48 -61.84 -19.91
C ALA A 353 25.52 -62.75 -19.23
N ARG A 354 26.06 -62.35 -18.08
CA ARG A 354 26.98 -63.17 -17.27
C ARG A 354 26.34 -64.44 -16.71
N ILE A 355 25.03 -64.42 -16.44
CA ILE A 355 24.29 -65.57 -15.93
C ILE A 355 23.86 -66.47 -17.10
N SER A 356 23.28 -65.92 -18.17
CA SER A 356 22.82 -66.69 -19.32
C SER A 356 23.97 -67.36 -20.09
N ALA A 357 25.15 -66.74 -20.18
CA ALA A 357 26.34 -67.35 -20.77
C ALA A 357 26.84 -68.62 -20.03
N ARG A 358 26.42 -68.83 -18.77
CA ARG A 358 26.73 -70.06 -18.00
C ARG A 358 25.71 -71.18 -18.26
N LEU A 359 24.59 -70.89 -18.91
CA LEU A 359 23.48 -71.81 -19.19
C LEU A 359 23.44 -72.15 -20.69
N HIS A 360 24.53 -72.71 -21.20
CA HIS A 360 24.65 -73.12 -22.60
C HIS A 360 24.81 -74.65 -22.73
N PRO A 361 24.07 -75.33 -23.63
CA PRO A 361 24.13 -76.79 -23.74
C PRO A 361 25.42 -77.32 -24.39
N GLY A 362 26.17 -76.48 -25.10
CA GLY A 362 27.39 -76.86 -25.85
C GLY A 362 28.36 -77.80 -25.12
N PRO A 363 28.77 -77.54 -23.86
CA PRO A 363 29.65 -78.44 -23.10
C PRO A 363 29.04 -79.81 -22.80
N ILE A 364 27.71 -79.89 -22.66
CA ILE A 364 26.98 -81.15 -22.48
C ILE A 364 26.93 -81.91 -23.80
N SER A 365 26.53 -81.24 -24.90
CA SER A 365 26.50 -81.82 -26.25
C SER A 365 27.86 -82.34 -26.70
N TYR A 366 28.94 -81.59 -26.42
CA TYR A 366 30.31 -82.02 -26.71
C TYR A 366 30.73 -83.25 -25.89
N ARG A 367 30.40 -83.30 -24.58
CA ARG A 367 30.65 -84.48 -23.75
C ARG A 367 29.86 -85.71 -24.23
N ILE A 368 28.64 -85.53 -24.73
CA ILE A 368 27.84 -86.60 -25.33
C ILE A 368 28.51 -87.10 -26.63
N ALA A 369 28.93 -86.20 -27.52
CA ALA A 369 29.61 -86.57 -28.77
C ALA A 369 30.91 -87.36 -28.54
N VAL A 370 31.79 -86.87 -27.66
CA VAL A 370 33.04 -87.57 -27.28
C VAL A 370 32.73 -88.90 -26.55
N GLY A 371 31.62 -88.98 -25.81
CA GLY A 371 31.13 -90.23 -25.23
C GLY A 371 30.74 -91.26 -26.30
N ALA A 372 29.95 -90.85 -27.28
CA ALA A 372 29.51 -91.70 -28.39
C ALA A 372 30.70 -92.18 -29.26
N GLU A 373 31.65 -91.30 -29.56
CA GLU A 373 32.89 -91.65 -30.28
C GLU A 373 33.68 -92.73 -29.52
N ARG A 374 33.89 -92.56 -28.21
CA ARG A 374 34.57 -93.55 -27.37
C ARG A 374 33.86 -94.90 -27.37
N VAL A 375 32.52 -94.92 -27.31
CA VAL A 375 31.73 -96.16 -27.40
C VAL A 375 31.93 -96.83 -28.76
N GLY A 376 31.90 -96.07 -29.87
CA GLY A 376 32.16 -96.58 -31.21
C GLY A 376 33.56 -97.20 -31.36
N VAL A 377 34.59 -96.54 -30.84
CA VAL A 377 35.99 -97.04 -30.85
C VAL A 377 36.12 -98.34 -30.05
N GLN A 378 35.51 -98.43 -28.86
CA GLN A 378 35.58 -99.66 -28.05
C GLN A 378 34.76 -100.80 -28.66
N TYR A 379 33.61 -100.51 -29.27
CA TYR A 379 32.82 -101.50 -30.01
C TYR A 379 33.59 -102.07 -31.21
N GLY A 380 34.26 -101.21 -31.99
CA GLY A 380 35.13 -101.65 -33.09
C GLY A 380 36.30 -102.52 -32.62
N ARG A 381 36.93 -102.17 -31.49
CA ARG A 381 38.00 -102.97 -30.86
C ARG A 381 37.49 -104.33 -30.37
N ALA A 382 36.32 -104.38 -29.72
CA ALA A 382 35.69 -105.63 -29.28
C ALA A 382 35.36 -106.54 -30.47
N GLY A 383 34.82 -105.99 -31.56
CA GLY A 383 34.56 -106.72 -32.81
C GLY A 383 35.83 -107.32 -33.43
N GLN A 384 36.95 -106.59 -33.42
CA GLN A 384 38.22 -107.12 -33.91
C GLN A 384 38.82 -108.19 -32.97
N ALA A 385 38.73 -108.00 -31.65
CA ALA A 385 39.17 -109.00 -30.68
C ALA A 385 38.40 -110.32 -30.83
N LEU A 386 37.09 -110.25 -31.06
CA LEU A 386 36.24 -111.41 -31.33
C LEU A 386 36.64 -112.12 -32.64
N ARG A 387 36.86 -111.38 -33.74
CA ARG A 387 37.36 -111.94 -35.01
C ARG A 387 38.69 -112.66 -34.83
N ASN A 388 39.65 -112.03 -34.15
CA ASN A 388 40.97 -112.61 -33.87
C ASN A 388 40.86 -113.88 -33.01
N LEU A 389 39.96 -113.92 -32.03
CA LEU A 389 39.71 -115.10 -31.19
C LEU A 389 39.15 -116.27 -32.00
N LEU A 390 38.14 -116.01 -32.85
CA LEU A 390 37.53 -117.02 -33.72
C LEU A 390 38.54 -117.58 -34.73
N GLN A 391 39.36 -116.73 -35.34
CA GLN A 391 40.43 -117.15 -36.26
C GLN A 391 41.45 -118.07 -35.57
N ARG A 392 41.93 -117.71 -34.38
CA ARG A 392 42.84 -118.56 -33.58
C ARG A 392 42.23 -119.90 -33.20
N ARG A 393 40.92 -119.94 -32.90
CA ARG A 393 40.21 -121.19 -32.62
C ARG A 393 40.10 -122.08 -33.87
N ARG A 394 39.84 -121.48 -35.04
CA ARG A 394 39.78 -122.19 -36.33
C ARG A 394 41.14 -122.80 -36.71
N GLN A 395 42.21 -122.01 -36.66
CA GLN A 395 43.59 -122.47 -36.90
C GLN A 395 44.01 -123.61 -35.96
N ARG A 396 43.61 -123.58 -34.68
CA ARG A 396 43.86 -124.67 -33.74
C ARG A 396 43.10 -125.95 -34.09
N LEU A 397 41.89 -125.83 -34.64
CA LEU A 397 41.08 -126.97 -35.09
C LEU A 397 41.65 -127.60 -36.37
N GLU A 398 42.08 -126.78 -37.34
CA GLU A 398 42.85 -127.19 -38.52
C GLU A 398 44.18 -127.86 -38.14
N GLY A 399 44.82 -127.44 -37.04
CA GLY A 399 46.01 -128.08 -36.49
C GLY A 399 45.77 -129.49 -35.96
N PHE A 400 44.63 -129.72 -35.29
CA PHE A 400 44.24 -131.06 -34.82
C PHE A 400 43.89 -132.01 -35.98
N ASP A 401 43.22 -131.51 -37.02
CA ASP A 401 42.90 -132.26 -38.24
C ASP A 401 44.17 -132.77 -38.98
N LYS A 402 45.20 -131.91 -39.07
CA LYS A 402 46.52 -132.28 -39.63
C LYS A 402 47.26 -133.32 -38.79
N LEU A 403 47.12 -133.28 -37.46
CA LEU A 403 47.69 -134.32 -36.59
C LEU A 403 46.97 -135.66 -36.77
N LEU A 404 45.63 -135.65 -36.85
CA LEU A 404 44.81 -136.84 -37.06
C LEU A 404 45.17 -137.57 -38.37
N SER A 405 45.28 -136.80 -39.46
CA SER A 405 45.64 -137.34 -40.79
C SER A 405 47.08 -137.84 -40.88
N THR A 406 48.03 -137.25 -40.13
CA THR A 406 49.44 -137.67 -40.11
C THR A 406 49.68 -138.94 -39.27
N LEU A 407 48.87 -139.18 -38.23
CA LEU A 407 48.99 -140.37 -37.37
C LEU A 407 48.20 -141.58 -37.88
N SER A 408 47.42 -141.45 -38.96
CA SER A 408 46.72 -142.56 -39.59
C SER A 408 47.68 -143.48 -40.36
N TYR A 409 47.57 -144.80 -40.16
CA TYR A 409 48.37 -145.81 -40.86
C TYR A 409 48.21 -145.75 -42.40
N GLN A 410 47.07 -145.24 -42.88
CA GLN A 410 46.82 -145.01 -44.31
C GLN A 410 47.82 -144.02 -44.94
N SER A 411 48.39 -143.11 -44.14
CA SER A 411 49.45 -142.21 -44.60
C SER A 411 50.81 -142.89 -44.79
N VAL A 412 51.02 -144.05 -44.15
CA VAL A 412 52.22 -144.88 -44.26
C VAL A 412 52.14 -145.77 -45.50
N LEU A 413 50.98 -146.37 -45.78
CA LEU A 413 50.73 -147.12 -47.02
C LEU A 413 50.98 -146.25 -48.26
N ARG A 414 50.55 -144.97 -48.25
CA ARG A 414 50.83 -143.99 -49.31
C ARG A 414 52.29 -143.61 -49.52
N ARG A 415 53.22 -144.12 -48.70
CA ARG A 415 54.68 -143.90 -48.83
C ARG A 415 55.41 -145.12 -49.41
N GLY A 416 54.68 -146.06 -50.00
CA GLY A 416 55.25 -147.26 -50.62
C GLY A 416 55.61 -148.38 -49.63
N PHE A 417 55.17 -148.27 -48.37
CA PHE A 417 55.30 -149.36 -47.40
C PHE A 417 54.10 -150.29 -47.49
N ALA A 418 54.35 -151.60 -47.45
CA ALA A 418 53.31 -152.61 -47.39
C ALA A 418 53.01 -153.04 -45.94
N LEU A 419 51.75 -153.27 -45.62
CA LEU A 419 51.32 -153.92 -44.39
C LEU A 419 51.18 -155.43 -44.65
N VAL A 420 52.19 -156.20 -44.26
CA VAL A 420 52.19 -157.67 -44.37
C VAL A 420 51.38 -158.28 -43.24
N ARG A 421 50.53 -159.25 -43.56
CA ARG A 421 49.66 -159.98 -42.64
C ARG A 421 49.79 -161.49 -42.83
N ASP A 422 49.66 -162.22 -41.74
CA ASP A 422 49.48 -163.68 -41.74
C ASP A 422 48.02 -164.06 -42.06
N ALA A 423 47.73 -165.34 -42.28
CA ALA A 423 46.40 -165.87 -42.59
C ALA A 423 45.31 -165.48 -41.56
N ASP A 424 45.69 -165.29 -40.29
CA ASP A 424 44.83 -164.77 -39.21
C ASP A 424 44.56 -163.24 -39.31
N GLY A 425 45.00 -162.57 -40.38
CA GLY A 425 44.84 -161.12 -40.60
C GLY A 425 45.71 -160.22 -39.70
N ARG A 426 46.54 -160.83 -38.84
CA ARG A 426 47.47 -160.18 -37.91
C ARG A 426 48.70 -159.67 -38.66
N ALA A 427 49.15 -158.46 -38.33
CA ALA A 427 50.32 -157.85 -38.96
C ALA A 427 51.62 -158.57 -38.56
N VAL A 428 52.33 -159.13 -39.55
CA VAL A 428 53.63 -159.81 -39.39
C VAL A 428 54.73 -158.78 -39.17
N ARG A 429 55.65 -159.06 -38.25
CA ARG A 429 56.68 -158.07 -37.82
C ARG A 429 58.09 -158.64 -37.74
N SER A 430 58.26 -159.95 -37.71
CA SER A 430 59.54 -160.64 -37.67
C SER A 430 59.61 -161.73 -38.74
N VAL A 431 60.82 -162.01 -39.24
CA VAL A 431 61.06 -163.13 -40.17
C VAL A 431 60.77 -164.48 -39.50
N ALA A 432 60.86 -164.57 -38.17
CA ALA A 432 60.49 -165.76 -37.40
C ALA A 432 58.98 -166.09 -37.48
N ASP A 433 58.13 -165.10 -37.78
CA ASP A 433 56.68 -165.26 -37.91
C ASP A 433 56.28 -165.83 -39.29
N ALA A 434 57.25 -166.09 -40.19
CA ALA A 434 57.05 -166.42 -41.60
C ALA A 434 57.86 -167.66 -42.05
N PRO A 435 57.54 -168.87 -41.56
CA PRO A 435 58.25 -170.09 -41.93
C PRO A 435 58.10 -170.44 -43.42
N ALA A 436 59.09 -171.14 -43.98
CA ALA A 436 59.11 -171.54 -45.38
C ALA A 436 57.85 -172.34 -45.77
N GLY A 437 57.16 -171.90 -46.82
CA GLY A 437 55.87 -172.42 -47.27
C GLY A 437 54.64 -171.64 -46.81
N ALA A 438 54.76 -170.74 -45.81
CA ALA A 438 53.64 -169.92 -45.32
C ALA A 438 53.07 -168.98 -46.40
N ARG A 439 51.76 -168.72 -46.35
CA ARG A 439 51.10 -167.67 -47.16
C ARG A 439 51.01 -166.37 -46.39
N LEU A 440 51.24 -165.24 -47.05
CA LEU A 440 51.14 -163.90 -46.46
C LEU A 440 50.33 -162.97 -47.36
N GLU A 441 49.41 -162.20 -46.77
CA GLU A 441 48.67 -161.13 -47.46
C GLU A 441 49.47 -159.81 -47.34
N VAL A 442 49.74 -159.16 -48.48
CA VAL A 442 50.51 -157.92 -48.55
C VAL A 442 49.59 -156.78 -48.97
N GLU A 443 49.24 -155.89 -48.03
CA GLU A 443 48.36 -154.74 -48.26
C GLU A 443 49.17 -153.49 -48.62
N LEU A 444 48.92 -152.93 -49.81
CA LEU A 444 49.60 -151.76 -50.38
C LEU A 444 48.69 -150.51 -50.35
N GLN A 445 49.10 -149.43 -51.00
CA GLN A 445 48.29 -148.19 -51.12
C GLN A 445 46.96 -148.41 -51.84
N ASP A 446 46.95 -149.31 -52.81
CA ASP A 446 46.00 -149.40 -53.93
C ASP A 446 45.38 -150.79 -54.11
N GLY A 447 45.91 -151.81 -53.43
CA GLY A 447 45.39 -153.18 -53.49
C GLY A 447 46.00 -154.11 -52.45
N ARG A 448 45.68 -155.40 -52.56
CA ARG A 448 46.25 -156.48 -51.74
C ARG A 448 46.71 -157.64 -52.60
N VAL A 449 47.78 -158.32 -52.19
CA VAL A 449 48.39 -159.42 -52.94
C VAL A 449 48.65 -160.60 -52.01
N GLU A 450 48.17 -161.80 -52.37
CA GLU A 450 48.60 -163.05 -51.73
C GLU A 450 50.00 -163.44 -52.20
N THR A 451 50.87 -163.79 -51.27
CA THR A 451 52.26 -164.22 -51.50
C THR A 451 52.57 -165.51 -50.74
N ARG A 452 53.67 -166.20 -51.06
CA ARG A 452 54.11 -167.40 -50.34
C ARG A 452 55.62 -167.39 -50.16
N VAL A 453 56.09 -167.74 -48.96
CA VAL A 453 57.51 -167.77 -48.61
C VAL A 453 58.18 -169.00 -49.22
N LEU A 454 59.24 -168.80 -50.00
CA LEU A 454 60.08 -169.87 -50.57
C LEU A 454 61.36 -170.04 -49.74
N GLY A 455 61.83 -171.28 -49.61
CA GLY A 455 63.08 -171.63 -48.94
C GLY A 455 64.28 -171.58 -49.90
N ASP A 456 65.49 -171.55 -49.34
CA ASP A 456 66.73 -171.27 -50.06
C ASP A 456 67.06 -172.31 -51.15
N GLY A 457 67.21 -171.86 -52.39
CA GLY A 457 67.47 -172.70 -53.57
C GLY A 457 67.03 -172.06 -54.89
N ALA A 458 67.98 -171.61 -55.71
CA ALA A 458 67.74 -171.11 -57.07
C ALA A 458 67.36 -172.28 -58.02
N PRO A 459 66.61 -172.05 -59.13
CA PRO A 459 67.29 -171.54 -60.34
C PRO A 459 66.44 -170.72 -61.36
N ASP A 460 67.18 -170.24 -62.37
CA ASP A 460 66.81 -170.01 -63.78
C ASP A 460 65.93 -168.81 -64.23
N ILE A 461 66.06 -168.48 -65.52
CA ILE A 461 65.76 -167.16 -66.10
C ILE A 461 64.83 -167.27 -67.33
N GLY A 462 63.61 -166.75 -67.22
CA GLY A 462 62.71 -166.53 -68.37
C GLY A 462 62.59 -165.05 -68.70
N GLY A 463 63.22 -164.58 -69.78
CA GLY A 463 63.27 -163.16 -70.13
C GLY A 463 62.11 -162.66 -71.02
N GLY A 464 61.85 -161.35 -71.02
CA GLY A 464 60.94 -160.72 -71.99
C GLY A 464 60.65 -159.23 -71.78
N GLY A 465 61.03 -158.39 -72.77
CA GLY A 465 60.42 -157.08 -73.02
C GLY A 465 61.11 -155.83 -72.46
N VAL A 466 61.38 -154.84 -73.33
CA VAL A 466 61.87 -153.48 -72.98
C VAL A 466 61.19 -152.43 -73.85
N ALA A 467 60.64 -151.38 -73.23
CA ALA A 467 60.31 -150.02 -73.72
C ALA A 467 59.89 -149.20 -72.47
N SER A 468 60.36 -147.98 -72.16
CA SER A 468 60.48 -146.72 -72.92
C SER A 468 59.11 -146.08 -73.22
N ASP A 469 58.86 -144.77 -73.11
CA ASP A 469 59.73 -143.55 -73.14
C ASP A 469 59.55 -142.69 -71.84
N ALA A 470 60.43 -141.76 -71.39
CA ALA A 470 60.85 -140.43 -71.91
C ALA A 470 59.68 -139.43 -72.13
N VAL A 471 59.75 -138.10 -71.90
CA VAL A 471 60.85 -137.10 -71.99
C VAL A 471 60.74 -135.94 -70.93
N ALA A 472 61.86 -135.24 -70.72
CA ALA A 472 62.18 -133.93 -70.05
C ALA A 472 61.31 -132.69 -70.47
N ALA A 473 61.50 -131.41 -70.05
CA ALA A 473 62.33 -130.65 -69.05
C ALA A 473 61.79 -129.18 -68.92
N GLY A 474 62.34 -128.30 -68.04
CA GLY A 474 62.06 -126.84 -68.08
C GLY A 474 62.53 -125.96 -66.89
N SER A 475 62.64 -124.63 -67.09
CA SER A 475 63.17 -123.59 -66.16
C SER A 475 62.65 -122.16 -66.56
N GLU A 476 62.97 -120.98 -65.98
CA GLU A 476 63.94 -120.48 -64.97
C GLU A 476 63.50 -119.08 -64.41
N ARG A 477 64.18 -118.54 -63.37
CA ARG A 477 64.35 -117.09 -63.00
C ARG A 477 63.17 -116.24 -62.45
N ALA A 478 63.50 -114.99 -62.05
CA ALA A 478 62.67 -113.94 -61.45
C ALA A 478 63.33 -112.53 -61.57
N SER A 479 62.56 -111.40 -61.60
CA SER A 479 62.97 -110.02 -61.14
C SER A 479 61.98 -108.86 -61.45
N GLU A 480 61.68 -108.00 -60.44
CA GLU A 480 61.64 -106.50 -60.41
C GLU A 480 60.64 -105.57 -61.19
N ALA A 481 60.24 -104.41 -60.58
CA ALA A 481 60.14 -103.01 -61.13
C ALA A 481 58.87 -102.09 -60.90
N ALA A 482 59.10 -100.87 -60.34
CA ALA A 482 58.72 -99.48 -60.79
C ALA A 482 57.31 -98.72 -60.68
N VAL A 483 57.28 -97.62 -59.87
CA VAL A 483 56.67 -96.22 -60.09
C VAL A 483 55.08 -96.13 -60.25
N PRO A 484 54.25 -95.03 -60.43
CA PRO A 484 54.34 -93.53 -60.48
C PRO A 484 53.38 -92.68 -59.54
N ALA A 485 52.93 -91.45 -59.93
CA ALA A 485 52.22 -90.42 -59.08
C ALA A 485 51.31 -89.37 -59.85
N GLN A 486 50.84 -88.28 -59.17
CA GLN A 486 50.05 -87.06 -59.63
C GLN A 486 48.48 -87.09 -59.51
N ALA A 487 47.66 -86.00 -59.50
CA ALA A 487 47.72 -84.55 -59.10
C ALA A 487 46.31 -83.84 -59.24
N ALA A 488 46.22 -82.49 -59.07
CA ALA A 488 45.29 -81.51 -59.74
C ALA A 488 44.31 -80.60 -58.92
N THR A 489 43.93 -79.45 -59.54
CA THR A 489 43.05 -78.34 -59.03
C THR A 489 42.48 -77.48 -60.19
N PRO A 490 41.30 -76.81 -60.10
CA PRO A 490 41.22 -75.35 -59.81
C PRO A 490 39.93 -74.96 -58.99
N GLY A 491 39.25 -73.79 -59.02
CA GLY A 491 39.28 -72.55 -59.82
C GLY A 491 38.40 -71.39 -59.26
N VAL A 492 38.24 -70.26 -60.00
CA VAL A 492 37.92 -68.89 -59.47
C VAL A 492 37.25 -67.94 -60.51
N ARG A 493 36.42 -66.95 -60.11
CA ARG A 493 36.30 -65.51 -60.61
C ARG A 493 35.06 -64.76 -60.04
N ARG A 494 35.12 -63.51 -59.53
CA ARG A 494 35.22 -62.12 -60.12
C ARG A 494 33.91 -61.60 -60.75
N SER A 495 33.48 -60.33 -60.55
CA SER A 495 34.16 -59.07 -60.99
C SER A 495 33.92 -57.81 -60.10
N ARG A 496 34.26 -56.60 -60.60
CA ARG A 496 34.19 -55.25 -59.97
C ARG A 496 33.60 -54.24 -60.97
N ILE A 497 33.15 -53.07 -60.48
CA ILE A 497 33.34 -51.74 -61.12
C ILE A 497 33.38 -50.64 -60.02
N ARG A 498 34.10 -49.54 -60.24
CA ARG A 498 34.18 -48.36 -59.34
C ARG A 498 34.72 -47.12 -60.07
N LYS A 499 34.09 -45.96 -59.89
CA LYS A 499 34.51 -44.56 -60.19
C LYS A 499 33.50 -43.63 -59.49
N SER A 500 33.80 -42.38 -59.14
CA SER A 500 35.08 -41.70 -58.89
C SER A 500 34.81 -40.49 -57.97
N ASP A 501 35.80 -39.59 -57.84
CA ASP A 501 35.72 -38.27 -57.19
C ASP A 501 35.82 -38.38 -55.64
N ASP A 502 36.55 -37.51 -54.93
CA ASP A 502 37.01 -36.15 -55.23
C ASP A 502 38.50 -35.91 -54.84
N GLN A 503 39.10 -34.77 -55.24
CA GLN A 503 40.42 -34.28 -54.82
C GLN A 503 40.37 -32.83 -54.34
N GLY A 504 40.71 -32.59 -53.06
CA GLY A 504 40.93 -31.26 -52.51
C GLY A 504 42.05 -31.27 -51.45
N SER A 505 43.11 -30.50 -51.68
CA SER A 505 44.25 -30.38 -50.75
C SER A 505 44.02 -29.32 -49.68
N LEU A 506 44.77 -29.41 -48.58
CA LEU A 506 45.00 -28.25 -47.71
C LEU A 506 45.74 -27.16 -48.48
N PHE A 507 45.31 -25.90 -48.33
CA PHE A 507 46.09 -24.82 -47.71
C PHE A 507 45.18 -23.67 -47.27
#